data_AF-A0A822DH72-F1
#
_entry.id   AF-A0A822DH72-F1
#
_cell.length_a   1.000
_cell.length_b   1.000
_cell.length_c   1.000
_cell.angle_alpha   90.00
_cell.angle_beta   90.00
_cell.angle_gamma   90.00
#
_symmetry.space_group_name_H-M   'P 1'
#
loop_
_entity.id
_entity.type
_entity.pdbx_description
1 polymer ?
#
loop_
_entity_poly.entity_id
_entity_poly.type
_entity_poly.pdbx_seq_one_letter_code
_entity_poly.pdbx_strand_id
1 'polypeptide(L)'
;MTKINLESSSFPNAEEGYIFSKNEYLNQTRRSSEGVIAFLIPTTSGDANQPYTSYQKLLGKIKQIDQCLNDNSSTDLIIFHTGYPFRADLLSIIQATRRQVQMVNVDHIFYKLPPGFDPHIRDPNWSHRGKWNYQQMCQFWFKRVFELKILQPYRYMMRLDDDSQILVSEIQ
;
A
#
# COMPACT_ATOMS: atom_id res chain seq x y z
N MET A 1 -7.54 4.88 31.69
CA MET A 1 -8.01 3.77 30.82
C MET A 1 -9.27 4.24 30.11
N THR A 2 -9.15 4.71 28.88
CA THR A 2 -10.30 5.19 28.09
C THR A 2 -10.77 4.04 27.22
N LYS A 3 -12.00 3.55 27.45
CA LYS A 3 -12.63 2.54 26.60
C LYS A 3 -12.96 3.18 25.25
N ILE A 4 -12.35 2.67 24.18
CA ILE A 4 -12.66 3.10 22.81
C ILE A 4 -13.92 2.35 22.37
N ASN A 5 -14.95 3.10 21.99
CA ASN A 5 -16.22 2.56 21.50
C ASN A 5 -16.02 2.14 20.03
N LEU A 6 -16.24 0.86 19.72
CA LEU A 6 -15.78 0.21 18.48
C LEU A 6 -16.86 0.06 17.37
N GLU A 7 -18.05 0.63 17.54
CA GLU A 7 -19.22 0.21 16.75
C GLU A 7 -19.79 1.20 15.73
N SER A 8 -19.22 2.40 15.52
CA SER A 8 -19.93 3.42 14.72
C SER A 8 -19.15 4.11 13.60
N SER A 9 -18.20 3.44 12.94
CA SER A 9 -17.72 3.92 11.63
C SER A 9 -18.40 3.13 10.52
N SER A 10 -19.51 3.69 10.00
CA SER A 10 -20.08 3.26 8.73
C SER A 10 -19.05 3.48 7.62
N PHE A 11 -18.85 2.46 6.77
CA PHE A 11 -17.99 2.54 5.60
C PHE A 11 -18.57 3.54 4.58
N PRO A 12 -17.83 4.58 4.16
CA PRO A 12 -18.28 5.47 3.09
C PRO A 12 -18.17 4.79 1.71
N ASN A 13 -18.92 5.31 0.74
CA ASN A 13 -19.08 4.77 -0.62
C ASN A 13 -17.74 4.58 -1.36
N ALA A 14 -17.66 3.50 -2.16
CA ALA A 14 -16.47 3.00 -2.84
C ALA A 14 -15.81 3.94 -3.89
N GLU A 15 -16.40 5.11 -4.17
CA GLU A 15 -15.92 6.02 -5.23
C GLU A 15 -14.72 6.89 -4.83
N GLU A 16 -14.43 7.07 -3.54
CA GLU A 16 -13.37 7.99 -3.08
C GLU A 16 -12.03 7.31 -2.72
N GLY A 17 -11.95 5.97 -2.81
CA GLY A 17 -10.78 5.23 -2.34
C GLY A 17 -10.72 5.21 -0.81
N TYR A 18 -10.67 4.01 -0.23
CA TYR A 18 -10.58 3.86 1.21
C TYR A 18 -9.16 4.20 1.68
N ILE A 19 -9.05 5.22 2.55
CA ILE A 19 -7.82 5.54 3.27
C ILE A 19 -7.98 5.06 4.70
N PHE A 20 -7.08 4.17 5.14
CA PHE A 20 -6.98 3.81 6.55
C PHE A 20 -5.68 4.36 7.11
N SER A 21 -5.76 5.31 8.05
CA SER A 21 -4.58 5.90 8.67
C SER A 21 -4.39 5.46 10.11
N LYS A 22 -3.12 5.26 10.51
CA LYS A 22 -2.76 5.00 11.90
C LYS A 22 -3.19 6.12 12.86
N ASN A 23 -3.22 7.37 12.39
CA ASN A 23 -3.63 8.53 13.20
C ASN A 23 -5.12 8.47 13.56
N GLU A 24 -5.99 8.08 12.63
CA GLU A 24 -7.41 7.86 12.90
C GLU A 24 -7.63 6.72 13.89
N TYR A 25 -6.78 5.67 13.82
CA TYR A 25 -6.87 4.54 14.73
C TYR A 25 -6.33 4.81 16.14
N LEU A 26 -5.26 5.63 16.26
CA LEU A 26 -4.54 5.84 17.53
C LEU A 26 -4.68 7.25 18.12
N ASN A 27 -5.49 8.13 17.52
CA ASN A 27 -5.58 9.55 17.89
C ASN A 27 -4.20 10.25 18.00
N GLN A 28 -3.30 9.96 17.05
CA GLN A 28 -1.95 10.51 17.05
C GLN A 28 -1.88 11.79 16.19
N THR A 29 -1.10 12.78 16.67
CA THR A 29 -0.82 14.01 15.93
C THR A 29 0.14 13.71 14.78
N ARG A 30 -0.21 14.15 13.56
CA ARG A 30 0.60 13.93 12.36
C ARG A 30 1.92 14.70 12.47
N ARG A 31 3.05 14.00 12.49
CA ARG A 31 4.36 14.63 12.29
C ARG A 31 4.52 14.98 10.82
N SER A 32 5.11 16.12 10.49
CA SER A 32 5.44 16.45 9.10
C SER A 32 6.62 15.60 8.66
N SER A 33 6.42 14.78 7.63
CA SER A 33 7.50 14.05 6.96
C SER A 33 7.65 14.62 5.56
N GLU A 34 8.89 14.93 5.16
CA GLU A 34 9.17 15.35 3.78
C GLU A 34 9.20 14.17 2.81
N GLY A 35 9.32 12.95 3.32
CA GLY A 35 9.50 11.72 2.54
C GLY A 35 8.46 10.66 2.86
N VAL A 36 8.23 9.77 1.89
CA VAL A 36 7.38 8.59 2.08
C VAL A 36 7.99 7.37 1.41
N ILE A 37 7.84 6.22 2.05
CA ILE A 37 8.13 4.91 1.45
C ILE A 37 6.81 4.34 0.95
N ALA A 38 6.74 4.04 -0.34
CA ALA A 38 5.54 3.59 -1.02
C ALA A 38 5.66 2.13 -1.43
N PHE A 39 4.65 1.35 -1.07
CA PHE A 39 4.45 -0.05 -1.51
C PHE A 39 3.22 -0.15 -2.39
N LEU A 40 3.22 -1.15 -3.27
CA LEU A 40 2.01 -1.59 -3.97
C LEU A 40 1.81 -3.09 -3.74
N ILE A 41 0.68 -3.46 -3.15
CA ILE A 41 0.27 -4.84 -2.91
C ILE A 41 -0.93 -5.15 -3.81
N PRO A 42 -0.72 -5.77 -4.98
CA PRO A 42 -1.83 -6.21 -5.80
C PRO A 42 -2.48 -7.45 -5.15
N THR A 43 -3.78 -7.39 -4.84
CA THR A 43 -4.56 -8.63 -4.68
C THR A 43 -4.77 -9.21 -6.08
N THR A 44 -3.81 -10.00 -6.54
CA THR A 44 -4.02 -10.78 -7.77
C THR A 44 -5.12 -11.79 -7.52
N SER A 45 -6.20 -11.70 -8.28
CA SER A 45 -7.29 -12.67 -8.42
C SER A 45 -6.87 -14.03 -9.01
N GLY A 46 -5.58 -14.37 -8.98
CA GLY A 46 -5.01 -15.58 -9.58
C GLY A 46 -4.78 -16.73 -8.62
N ASP A 47 -4.77 -16.49 -7.31
CA ASP A 47 -4.68 -17.56 -6.32
C ASP A 47 -5.56 -17.21 -5.12
N ALA A 48 -6.84 -17.58 -5.23
CA ALA A 48 -7.83 -17.42 -4.15
C ALA A 48 -7.36 -18.06 -2.82
N ASN A 49 -6.30 -18.87 -2.86
CA ASN A 49 -5.73 -19.55 -1.71
C ASN A 49 -4.54 -18.83 -1.06
N GLN A 50 -3.96 -17.76 -1.63
CA GLN A 50 -2.74 -17.14 -1.06
C GLN A 50 -2.67 -15.59 -0.92
N PRO A 51 -3.77 -14.82 -0.74
CA PRO A 51 -3.67 -13.39 -0.44
C PRO A 51 -2.93 -13.10 0.88
N TYR A 52 -2.92 -14.04 1.82
CA TYR A 52 -2.21 -13.95 3.10
C TYR A 52 -0.68 -13.80 2.95
N THR A 53 -0.10 -14.31 1.87
CA THR A 53 1.38 -14.33 1.74
C THR A 53 1.95 -12.94 1.47
N SER A 54 1.27 -12.10 0.71
CA SER A 54 1.77 -10.76 0.35
C SER A 54 1.81 -9.81 1.55
N TYR A 55 0.77 -9.81 2.39
CA TYR A 55 0.75 -8.99 3.61
C TYR A 55 1.75 -9.47 4.67
N GLN A 56 1.98 -10.79 4.78
CA GLN A 56 3.03 -11.33 5.65
C GLN A 56 4.44 -10.94 5.17
N LYS A 57 4.69 -10.99 3.86
CA LYS A 57 5.96 -10.50 3.28
C LYS A 57 6.16 -9.02 3.54
N LEU A 58 5.12 -8.21 3.33
CA LEU A 58 5.14 -6.78 3.62
C LEU A 58 5.42 -6.52 5.11
N LEU A 59 4.78 -7.25 6.02
CA LEU A 59 5.03 -7.16 7.45
C LEU A 59 6.50 -7.42 7.79
N GLY A 60 7.10 -8.47 7.21
CA GLY A 60 8.54 -8.73 7.34
C GLY A 60 9.38 -7.58 6.81
N LYS A 61 9.00 -6.98 5.68
CA LYS A 61 9.69 -5.85 5.05
C LYS A 61 9.67 -4.60 5.92
N ILE A 62 8.51 -4.29 6.51
CA ILE A 62 8.32 -3.13 7.37
C ILE A 62 9.20 -3.25 8.62
N LYS A 63 9.29 -4.44 9.21
CA LYS A 63 10.22 -4.70 10.32
C LYS A 63 11.68 -4.49 9.91
N GLN A 64 12.07 -4.96 8.71
CA GLN A 64 13.42 -4.72 8.18
C GLN A 64 13.69 -3.22 7.97
N ILE A 65 12.74 -2.47 7.42
CA ILE A 65 12.84 -1.01 7.27
C ILE A 65 13.09 -0.33 8.61
N ASP A 66 12.32 -0.67 9.64
CA ASP A 66 12.47 -0.07 10.97
C ASP A 66 13.80 -0.43 11.63
N GLN A 67 14.37 -1.59 11.30
CA GLN A 67 15.67 -2.01 11.81
C GLN A 67 16.84 -1.39 11.04
N CYS A 68 16.70 -1.21 9.72
CA CYS A 68 17.81 -0.86 8.83
C CYS A 68 17.88 0.64 8.51
N LEU A 69 16.74 1.34 8.45
CA LEU A 69 16.74 2.78 8.17
C LEU A 69 17.00 3.57 9.46
N ASN A 70 18.15 4.22 9.51
CA ASN A 70 18.53 5.10 10.61
C ASN A 70 17.91 6.50 10.48
N ASP A 71 16.58 6.57 10.43
CA ASP A 71 15.82 7.82 10.31
C ASP A 71 14.88 8.06 11.51
N ASN A 72 15.05 7.31 12.60
CA ASN A 72 14.19 7.35 13.79
C ASN A 72 12.68 7.15 13.47
N SER A 73 12.37 6.35 12.46
CA SER A 73 11.00 6.10 12.00
C SER A 73 10.25 7.38 11.58
N SER A 74 10.98 8.39 11.08
CA SER A 74 10.40 9.68 10.68
C SER A 74 9.82 9.68 9.26
N THR A 75 10.26 8.77 8.39
CA THR A 75 9.67 8.60 7.06
C THR A 75 8.35 7.84 7.15
N ASP A 76 7.29 8.41 6.57
CA ASP A 76 5.96 7.80 6.53
C ASP A 76 5.93 6.57 5.59
N LEU A 77 4.97 5.67 5.81
CA LEU A 77 4.67 4.56 4.92
C LEU A 77 3.31 4.77 4.25
N ILE A 78 3.27 4.62 2.93
CA ILE A 78 2.03 4.47 2.17
C ILE A 78 2.02 3.11 1.51
N ILE A 79 0.91 2.39 1.69
CA ILE A 79 0.70 1.07 1.12
C ILE A 79 -0.51 1.18 0.20
N PHE A 80 -0.24 1.25 -1.09
CA PHE A 80 -1.26 1.10 -2.11
C PHE A 80 -1.66 -0.37 -2.19
N HIS A 81 -2.96 -0.66 -2.20
CA HIS A 81 -3.43 -2.02 -2.38
C HIS A 81 -4.59 -2.06 -3.37
N THR A 82 -4.68 -3.17 -4.11
CA THR A 82 -5.93 -3.54 -4.77
C THR A 82 -6.71 -4.49 -3.86
N GLY A 83 -8.01 -4.60 -4.09
CA GLY A 83 -8.91 -5.42 -3.29
C GLY A 83 -9.07 -4.97 -1.84
N TYR A 84 -9.73 -5.83 -1.06
CA TYR A 84 -10.14 -5.54 0.30
C TYR A 84 -9.41 -6.49 1.27
N PRO A 85 -8.27 -6.07 1.88
CA PRO A 85 -7.58 -6.88 2.87
C PRO A 85 -8.45 -7.13 4.10
N PHE A 86 -8.21 -8.25 4.77
CA PHE A 86 -8.83 -8.49 6.06
C PHE A 86 -8.31 -7.49 7.09
N ARG A 87 -9.19 -7.07 7.99
CA ARG A 87 -8.84 -6.12 9.06
C ARG A 87 -7.64 -6.58 9.89
N ALA A 88 -7.52 -7.89 10.14
CA ALA A 88 -6.41 -8.46 10.90
C ALA A 88 -5.05 -8.19 10.24
N ASP A 89 -4.97 -8.29 8.91
CA ASP A 89 -3.73 -8.03 8.15
C ASP A 89 -3.33 -6.56 8.26
N LEU A 90 -4.28 -5.64 8.09
CA LEU A 90 -4.05 -4.21 8.23
C LEU A 90 -3.54 -3.83 9.62
N LEU A 91 -4.17 -4.37 10.67
CA LEU A 91 -3.77 -4.12 12.05
C LEU A 91 -2.36 -4.64 12.34
N SER A 92 -2.03 -5.83 11.84
CA SER A 92 -0.71 -6.43 12.05
C SER A 92 0.41 -5.53 11.50
N ILE A 93 0.20 -4.91 10.34
CA ILE A 93 1.17 -4.00 9.72
C ILE A 93 1.33 -2.73 10.54
N ILE A 94 0.21 -2.12 10.94
CA ILE A 94 0.20 -0.85 11.66
C ILE A 94 0.85 -0.98 13.03
N GLN A 95 0.66 -2.11 13.69
CA GLN A 95 1.26 -2.41 14.98
C GLN A 95 2.74 -2.77 14.89
N ALA A 96 3.21 -3.21 13.72
CA ALA A 96 4.59 -3.66 13.54
C ALA A 96 5.60 -2.54 13.36
N THR A 97 5.15 -1.31 13.12
CA THR A 97 6.03 -0.15 12.93
C THR A 97 5.68 1.01 13.83
N ARG A 98 6.69 1.82 14.15
CA ARG A 98 6.50 3.12 14.81
C ARG A 98 6.12 4.21 13.82
N ARG A 99 6.40 4.03 12.53
CA ARG A 99 6.08 4.97 11.45
C ARG A 99 4.58 5.21 11.35
N GLN A 100 4.23 6.35 10.73
CA GLN A 100 2.87 6.57 10.26
C GLN A 100 2.62 5.68 9.05
N VAL A 101 1.45 5.04 9.03
CA VAL A 101 1.05 4.15 7.95
C VAL A 101 -0.29 4.62 7.40
N GLN A 102 -0.37 4.72 6.09
CA GLN A 102 -1.61 4.94 5.36
C GLN A 102 -1.80 3.80 4.35
N MET A 103 -2.95 3.13 4.44
CA MET A 103 -3.37 2.12 3.47
C MET A 103 -4.33 2.79 2.49
N VAL A 104 -4.10 2.62 1.19
CA VAL A 104 -4.88 3.30 0.15
C VAL A 104 -5.37 2.27 -0.86
N ASN A 105 -6.69 2.08 -0.94
CA ASN A 105 -7.27 1.27 -2.00
C ASN A 105 -7.17 2.01 -3.34
N VAL A 106 -6.52 1.38 -4.33
CA VAL A 106 -6.32 1.94 -5.68
C VAL A 106 -7.09 1.20 -6.77
N ASP A 107 -8.11 0.38 -6.44
CA ASP A 107 -8.90 -0.39 -7.41
C ASP A 107 -9.50 0.48 -8.51
N HIS A 108 -10.07 1.62 -8.12
CA HIS A 108 -10.68 2.59 -9.04
C HIS A 108 -9.68 3.21 -10.04
N ILE A 109 -8.38 3.11 -9.76
CA ILE A 109 -7.29 3.56 -10.64
C ILE A 109 -6.75 2.39 -11.44
N PHE A 110 -6.52 1.26 -10.78
CA PHE A 110 -5.92 0.06 -11.34
C PHE A 110 -6.80 -0.55 -12.43
N TYR A 111 -8.11 -0.61 -12.21
CA TYR A 111 -9.05 -1.22 -13.15
C TYR A 111 -9.68 -0.23 -14.13
N LYS A 112 -9.25 1.04 -14.12
CA LYS A 112 -9.71 2.04 -15.09
C LYS A 112 -8.98 1.90 -16.41
N LEU A 113 -9.59 1.15 -17.33
CA LEU A 113 -9.08 0.98 -18.68
C LEU A 113 -9.37 2.22 -19.55
N PRO A 114 -8.51 2.54 -20.53
CA PRO A 114 -8.78 3.63 -21.47
C PRO A 114 -10.08 3.40 -22.24
N PRO A 115 -10.81 4.47 -22.62
CA PRO A 115 -11.96 4.35 -23.50
C PRO A 115 -11.61 3.57 -24.79
N GLY A 116 -12.44 2.60 -25.17
CA GLY A 116 -12.22 1.76 -26.36
C GLY A 116 -11.25 0.59 -26.17
N PHE A 117 -10.67 0.41 -24.98
CA PHE A 117 -9.91 -0.79 -24.67
C PHE A 117 -10.85 -1.89 -24.15
N ASP A 118 -10.98 -2.97 -24.92
CA ASP A 118 -11.72 -4.17 -24.51
C ASP A 118 -10.75 -5.23 -23.94
N PRO A 119 -10.76 -5.47 -22.62
CA PRO A 119 -9.87 -6.43 -21.99
C PRO A 119 -10.23 -7.89 -22.31
N HIS A 120 -11.41 -8.17 -22.86
CA HIS A 120 -11.88 -9.52 -23.21
C HIS A 120 -11.49 -9.93 -24.63
N ILE A 121 -11.44 -8.97 -25.56
CA ILE A 121 -11.14 -9.24 -26.99
C ILE A 121 -9.63 -9.40 -27.24
N ARG A 122 -8.78 -8.69 -26.49
CA ARG A 122 -7.32 -8.76 -26.66
C ARG A 122 -6.75 -9.67 -25.59
N ASP A 123 -6.34 -10.88 -25.94
CA ASP A 123 -5.50 -11.67 -25.05
C ASP A 123 -4.05 -11.17 -25.12
N PRO A 124 -3.39 -10.91 -23.98
CA PRO A 124 -1.98 -10.63 -23.97
C PRO A 124 -1.22 -11.88 -24.44
N ASN A 125 -0.13 -11.69 -25.17
CA ASN A 125 0.78 -12.78 -25.55
C ASN A 125 1.64 -13.28 -24.37
N TRP A 126 1.30 -12.92 -23.13
CA TRP A 126 2.01 -13.28 -21.90
C TRP A 126 1.04 -13.77 -20.82
N SER A 127 1.47 -14.73 -20.00
CA SER A 127 0.64 -15.39 -18.98
C SER A 127 1.00 -15.04 -17.53
N HIS A 128 1.92 -14.11 -17.28
CA HIS A 128 2.37 -13.82 -15.92
C HIS A 128 1.39 -12.92 -15.15
N ARG A 129 0.86 -13.45 -14.03
CA ARG A 129 0.18 -12.72 -12.94
C ARG A 129 -1.15 -12.03 -13.30
N GLY A 130 -1.95 -12.66 -14.15
CA GLY A 130 -3.26 -12.15 -14.58
C GLY A 130 -3.16 -11.31 -15.85
N LYS A 131 -4.28 -11.18 -16.57
CA LYS A 131 -4.31 -10.72 -17.97
C LYS A 131 -3.69 -9.32 -18.18
N TRP A 132 -4.00 -8.37 -17.30
CA TRP A 132 -3.57 -6.97 -17.47
C TRP A 132 -2.91 -6.35 -16.23
N ASN A 133 -2.78 -7.11 -15.15
CA ASN A 133 -2.35 -6.59 -13.84
C ASN A 133 -0.94 -5.97 -13.90
N TYR A 134 -0.03 -6.57 -14.68
CA TYR A 134 1.32 -6.03 -14.84
C TYR A 134 1.32 -4.69 -15.58
N GLN A 135 0.56 -4.56 -16.66
CA GLN A 135 0.44 -3.32 -17.43
C GLN A 135 -0.23 -2.22 -16.61
N GLN A 136 -1.24 -2.59 -15.82
CA GLN A 136 -1.88 -1.68 -14.86
C GLN A 136 -0.90 -1.21 -13.80
N MET A 137 -0.06 -2.11 -13.27
CA MET A 137 1.03 -1.75 -12.35
C MET A 137 2.05 -0.81 -13.00
N CYS A 138 2.47 -1.08 -14.23
CA CYS A 138 3.34 -0.17 -14.97
C CYS A 138 2.70 1.21 -15.16
N GLN A 139 1.43 1.27 -15.57
CA GLN A 139 0.70 2.52 -15.74
C GLN A 139 0.56 3.28 -14.42
N PHE A 140 0.31 2.55 -13.32
CA PHE A 140 0.17 3.12 -11.99
C PHE A 140 1.43 3.86 -11.57
N TRP A 141 2.58 3.17 -11.58
CA TRP A 141 3.85 3.75 -11.16
C TRP A 141 4.40 4.78 -12.13
N PHE A 142 4.12 4.66 -13.42
CA PHE A 142 4.61 5.61 -14.42
C PHE A 142 3.92 6.97 -14.31
N LYS A 143 2.61 6.99 -14.00
CA LYS A 143 1.82 8.23 -14.03
C LYS A 143 0.86 8.39 -12.88
N ARG A 144 0.00 7.40 -12.63
CA ARG A 144 -1.17 7.59 -11.76
C ARG A 144 -0.82 7.87 -10.31
N VAL A 145 0.26 7.27 -9.81
CA VAL A 145 0.71 7.45 -8.44
C VAL A 145 0.91 8.94 -8.11
N PHE A 146 1.51 9.72 -9.01
CA PHE A 146 1.79 11.15 -8.81
C PHE A 146 0.56 12.05 -8.89
N GLU A 147 -0.56 11.54 -9.42
CA GLU A 147 -1.84 12.27 -9.47
C GLU A 147 -2.60 12.16 -8.15
N LEU A 148 -2.16 11.30 -7.21
CA LEU A 148 -2.81 11.07 -5.94
C LEU A 148 -2.62 12.24 -4.97
N LYS A 149 -3.73 12.83 -4.52
CA LYS A 149 -3.72 13.93 -3.53
C LYS A 149 -3.00 13.56 -2.23
N ILE A 150 -3.05 12.29 -1.84
CA ILE A 150 -2.40 11.79 -0.62
C ILE A 150 -0.87 11.95 -0.67
N LEU A 151 -0.28 12.04 -1.87
CA LEU A 151 1.15 12.25 -2.06
C LEU A 151 1.57 13.72 -2.08
N GLN A 152 0.64 14.65 -2.29
CA GLN A 152 0.95 16.09 -2.39
C GLN A 152 1.73 16.67 -1.20
N PRO A 153 1.53 16.21 0.06
CA PRO A 153 2.32 16.70 1.19
C PRO A 153 3.79 16.23 1.17
N TYR A 154 4.13 15.18 0.42
CA TYR A 154 5.47 14.61 0.42
C TYR A 154 6.30 15.16 -0.74
N ARG A 155 7.53 15.55 -0.44
CA ARG A 155 8.50 16.02 -1.43
C ARG A 155 9.26 14.86 -2.08
N TYR A 156 9.51 13.80 -1.32
CA TYR A 156 10.28 12.64 -1.76
C TYR A 156 9.46 11.36 -1.63
N MET A 157 9.58 10.46 -2.60
CA MET A 157 8.99 9.13 -2.55
C MET A 157 10.05 8.08 -2.86
N MET A 158 10.17 7.08 -1.99
CA MET A 158 10.95 5.87 -2.22
C MET A 158 9.97 4.73 -2.50
N ARG A 159 9.96 4.21 -3.72
CA ARG A 159 9.24 2.96 -4.02
C ARG A 159 10.06 1.78 -3.50
N LEU A 160 9.40 0.86 -2.81
CA LEU A 160 9.94 -0.45 -2.49
C LEU A 160 8.95 -1.54 -2.94
N ASP A 161 9.47 -2.55 -3.61
CA ASP A 161 8.71 -3.74 -3.98
C ASP A 161 8.77 -4.77 -2.85
N ASP A 162 7.77 -5.66 -2.76
CA ASP A 162 7.64 -6.63 -1.66
C ASP A 162 8.72 -7.72 -1.67
N ASP A 163 9.39 -7.91 -2.80
CA ASP A 163 10.52 -8.83 -3.01
C ASP A 163 11.91 -8.19 -2.86
N SER A 164 11.98 -6.87 -2.64
CA SER A 164 13.26 -6.15 -2.46
C SER A 164 13.93 -6.50 -1.13
N GLN A 165 15.26 -6.59 -1.06
CA GLN A 165 15.99 -6.78 0.21
C GLN A 165 16.72 -5.51 0.63
N ILE A 166 16.66 -5.17 1.93
CA ILE A 166 17.45 -4.08 2.51
C ILE A 166 18.63 -4.74 3.21
N LEU A 167 19.83 -4.49 2.70
CA LEU A 167 21.07 -4.99 3.27
C LEU A 167 21.60 -3.96 4.28
N VAL A 168 21.92 -4.42 5.49
CA VAL A 168 22.67 -3.62 6.45
C VAL A 168 24.14 -3.79 6.08
N SER A 169 24.80 -2.73 5.63
CA SER A 169 26.26 -2.74 5.60
C SER A 169 26.75 -2.64 7.04
N GLU A 170 27.49 -3.64 7.51
CA GLU A 170 28.32 -3.46 8.71
C GLU A 170 29.27 -2.31 8.41
N ILE A 171 29.05 -1.16 9.04
CA ILE A 171 30.06 -0.10 9.06
C ILE A 171 31.14 -0.62 10.00
N GLN A 172 32.22 -1.17 9.40
CA GLN A 172 33.45 -1.53 10.11
C GLN A 172 34.17 -0.28 10.59
#